data_AF-A0AAE1H8G6-F1
#
_entry.id   AF-A0AAE1H8G6-F1
#
_cell.length_a   1.000
_cell.length_b   1.000
_cell.length_c   1.000
_cell.angle_alpha   90.00
_cell.angle_beta   90.00
_cell.angle_gamma   90.00
#
_symmetry.space_group_name_H-M   'P 1'
#
loop_
_entity.id
_entity.type
_entity.pdbx_description
1 polymer ?
#
loop_
_entity_poly.entity_id
_entity_poly.type
_entity_poly.pdbx_seq_one_letter_code
_entity_poly.pdbx_strand_id
1 'polypeptide(L)'
;MSQILKEVLQQIREGNDSLRKGLTKISNTFYNNSELSIQEACYNILQIPLSKSSEECVFIPTFPMAERVRLVKSQNKLEELDEDSTEIFESGLIEHYANRPDSLKHESLAEFAANFTYSSVHTKTSLPLKNNSGYVTRRSKSRVIRYRNYHYEIDPENYVRENLMLFMPWTNEINDIPDKDMEQLFASHSHTINEKKNYLMHLMMII
;
A
#
# COMPACT_ATOMS: atom_id res chain seq x y z
N MET A 1 11.19 -5.15 -22.20
CA MET A 1 10.33 -6.35 -22.37
C MET A 1 10.77 -7.07 -23.64
N SER A 2 11.12 -8.36 -23.56
CA SER A 2 11.55 -9.19 -24.71
C SER A 2 10.54 -9.13 -25.86
N GLN A 3 11.01 -9.14 -27.11
CA GLN A 3 10.15 -9.12 -28.30
C GLN A 3 9.14 -10.30 -28.30
N ILE A 4 9.58 -11.47 -27.85
CA ILE A 4 8.77 -12.69 -27.71
C ILE A 4 7.58 -12.45 -26.76
N LEU A 5 7.79 -11.77 -25.63
CA LEU A 5 6.71 -11.49 -24.69
C LEU A 5 5.69 -10.50 -25.27
N LYS A 6 6.15 -9.52 -26.06
CA LYS A 6 5.24 -8.56 -26.72
C LYS A 6 4.32 -9.27 -27.70
N GLU A 7 4.85 -10.23 -28.47
CA GLU A 7 4.07 -11.03 -29.41
C GLU A 7 3.02 -11.89 -28.70
N VAL A 8 3.40 -12.57 -27.60
CA VAL A 8 2.44 -13.34 -26.79
C VAL A 8 1.37 -12.43 -26.19
N LEU A 9 1.73 -11.24 -25.72
CA LEU A 9 0.76 -10.28 -25.21
C LEU A 9 -0.21 -9.81 -26.30
N GLN A 10 0.27 -9.60 -27.52
CA GLN A 10 -0.58 -9.26 -28.65
C GLN A 10 -1.56 -10.41 -28.98
N GLN A 11 -1.07 -11.64 -29.06
CA GLN A 11 -1.93 -12.82 -29.29
C GLN A 11 -2.99 -13.00 -28.20
N ILE A 12 -2.65 -12.71 -26.94
CA ILE A 12 -3.60 -12.78 -25.82
C ILE A 12 -4.66 -11.68 -25.94
N ARG A 13 -4.29 -10.47 -26.39
CA ARG A 13 -5.24 -9.37 -26.62
C ARG A 13 -6.18 -9.62 -27.78
N GLU A 14 -5.68 -10.26 -28.84
CA GLU A 14 -6.46 -10.62 -30.03
C GLU A 14 -7.31 -11.87 -29.82
N GLY A 15 -6.94 -12.72 -28.86
CA GLY A 15 -7.66 -13.95 -28.51
C GLY A 15 -8.77 -13.74 -27.47
N ASN A 16 -9.59 -14.78 -27.31
CA ASN A 16 -10.65 -14.88 -26.28
C ASN A 16 -10.26 -15.85 -25.15
N ASP A 17 -8.96 -15.93 -24.82
CA ASP A 17 -8.50 -16.75 -23.70
C ASP A 17 -8.95 -16.15 -22.37
N SER A 18 -9.25 -17.01 -21.39
CA SER A 18 -9.46 -16.54 -20.03
C SER A 18 -8.18 -15.93 -19.46
N LEU A 19 -8.31 -14.97 -18.54
CA LEU A 19 -7.17 -14.31 -17.89
C LEU A 19 -6.14 -15.31 -17.35
N ARG A 20 -6.60 -16.40 -16.73
CA ARG A 20 -5.76 -17.47 -16.21
C ARG A 20 -4.94 -18.14 -17.32
N LYS A 21 -5.58 -18.50 -18.45
CA LYS A 21 -4.89 -19.12 -19.59
C LYS A 21 -3.89 -18.16 -20.22
N GLY A 22 -4.25 -16.88 -20.37
CA GLY A 22 -3.34 -15.85 -20.85
C GLY A 22 -2.10 -15.71 -19.96
N LEU A 23 -2.29 -15.64 -18.65
CA LEU A 23 -1.18 -15.61 -17.68
C LEU A 23 -0.30 -16.87 -17.78
N THR A 24 -0.89 -18.06 -17.86
CA THR A 24 -0.12 -19.31 -18.02
C THR A 24 0.72 -19.30 -19.30
N LYS A 25 0.19 -18.80 -20.42
CA LYS A 25 0.96 -18.65 -21.68
C LYS A 25 2.15 -17.70 -21.48
N ILE A 26 1.92 -16.53 -20.90
CA ILE A 26 2.99 -15.55 -20.61
C ILE A 26 4.06 -16.18 -19.72
N SER A 27 3.66 -16.85 -18.64
CA SER A 27 4.57 -17.52 -17.71
C SER A 27 5.40 -18.58 -18.41
N ASN A 28 4.78 -19.50 -19.16
CA ASN A 28 5.49 -20.57 -19.86
C ASN A 28 6.50 -20.01 -20.88
N THR A 29 6.09 -19.01 -21.65
CA THR A 29 6.99 -18.35 -22.61
C THR A 29 8.15 -17.68 -21.89
N PHE A 30 7.91 -16.99 -20.78
CA PHE A 30 8.96 -16.39 -19.98
C PHE A 30 9.94 -17.44 -19.45
N TYR A 31 9.43 -18.51 -18.83
CA TYR A 31 10.25 -19.58 -18.25
C TYR A 31 11.15 -20.27 -19.29
N ASN A 32 10.63 -20.54 -20.50
CA ASN A 32 11.36 -21.26 -21.53
C ASN A 32 12.39 -20.40 -22.29
N ASN A 33 12.28 -19.08 -22.21
CA ASN A 33 13.16 -18.15 -22.94
C ASN A 33 14.03 -17.29 -22.02
N SER A 34 13.93 -17.46 -20.70
CA SER A 34 14.77 -16.74 -19.75
C SER A 34 16.03 -17.54 -19.45
N GLU A 35 17.19 -16.94 -19.71
CA GLU A 35 18.47 -17.46 -19.23
C GLU A 35 18.60 -17.13 -17.74
N LEU A 36 18.87 -18.16 -16.94
CA LEU A 36 19.03 -18.06 -15.48
C LEU A 36 20.31 -18.79 -15.08
N SER A 37 20.97 -18.31 -14.03
CA SER A 37 22.10 -19.04 -13.45
C SER A 37 21.66 -20.39 -12.87
N ILE A 38 22.60 -21.34 -12.75
CA ILE A 38 22.30 -22.65 -12.15
C ILE A 38 21.78 -22.51 -10.72
N GLN A 39 22.28 -21.52 -9.97
CA GLN A 39 21.82 -21.23 -8.62
C GLN A 39 20.36 -20.79 -8.61
N GLU A 40 19.96 -19.85 -9.48
CA GLU A 40 18.58 -19.39 -9.59
C GLU A 40 17.63 -20.50 -10.05
N ALA A 41 18.08 -21.33 -11.00
CA ALA A 41 17.32 -22.49 -11.47
C ALA A 41 17.06 -23.49 -10.34
N CYS A 42 18.07 -23.83 -9.54
CA CYS A 42 17.91 -24.70 -8.37
C CYS A 42 16.93 -24.13 -7.34
N TYR A 43 17.00 -22.83 -7.04
CA TYR A 43 16.06 -22.17 -6.14
C TYR A 43 14.62 -22.24 -6.68
N ASN A 44 14.44 -22.00 -7.98
CA ASN A 44 13.14 -22.06 -8.64
C ASN A 44 12.53 -23.47 -8.59
N ILE A 45 13.31 -24.50 -8.96
CA ILE A 45 12.87 -25.90 -8.96
C ILE A 45 12.49 -26.36 -7.56
N LEU A 46 13.28 -25.99 -6.55
CA LEU A 46 13.03 -26.35 -5.15
C LEU A 46 11.97 -25.47 -4.47
N GLN A 47 11.42 -24.48 -5.17
CA GLN A 47 10.48 -23.49 -4.62
C GLN A 47 11.05 -22.77 -3.38
N ILE A 48 12.36 -22.55 -3.38
CA ILE A 48 13.05 -21.78 -2.34
C ILE A 48 13.03 -20.32 -2.78
N PRO A 49 12.61 -19.39 -1.92
CA PRO A 49 12.62 -17.97 -2.27
C PRO A 49 14.07 -17.49 -2.50
N LEU A 50 14.29 -16.82 -3.64
CA LEU A 50 15.60 -16.26 -4.04
C LEU A 50 16.13 -15.22 -3.05
N SER A 51 15.23 -14.55 -2.33
CA SER A 51 15.57 -13.62 -1.26
C SER A 51 14.58 -13.80 -0.11
N LYS A 52 15.09 -13.71 1.11
CA LYS A 52 14.29 -13.65 2.33
C LYS A 52 14.62 -12.33 3.03
N SER A 53 13.58 -11.56 3.36
CA SER A 53 13.70 -10.41 4.25
C SER A 53 13.22 -10.82 5.63
N SER A 54 13.89 -10.35 6.68
CA SER A 54 13.40 -10.48 8.05
C SER A 54 12.20 -9.59 8.31
N GLU A 55 12.05 -8.50 7.53
CA GLU A 55 11.03 -7.48 7.71
C GLU A 55 10.12 -7.40 6.47
N GLU A 56 8.82 -7.37 6.74
CA GLU A 56 7.81 -7.19 5.71
C GLU A 56 7.79 -5.72 5.26
N CYS A 57 7.63 -5.46 3.96
CA CYS A 57 7.47 -4.11 3.43
C CYS A 57 5.99 -3.80 3.18
N VAL A 58 5.56 -2.56 3.44
CA VAL A 58 4.23 -2.07 3.08
C VAL A 58 4.36 -0.79 2.25
N PHE A 59 3.65 -0.73 1.13
CA PHE A 59 3.56 0.49 0.34
C PHE A 59 2.35 1.32 0.77
N ILE A 60 2.57 2.59 1.09
CA ILE A 60 1.54 3.57 1.43
C ILE A 60 1.27 4.41 0.17
N PRO A 61 0.05 4.36 -0.40
CA PRO A 61 -0.26 5.11 -1.61
C PRO A 61 -0.46 6.59 -1.30
N THR A 62 0.64 7.33 -1.26
CA THR A 62 0.68 8.76 -0.93
C THR A 62 0.35 9.67 -2.11
N PHE A 63 -0.14 9.14 -3.24
CA PHE A 63 -0.62 9.93 -4.38
C PHE A 63 -1.79 10.84 -3.98
N PRO A 64 -2.06 11.92 -4.74
CA PRO A 64 -3.33 12.65 -4.62
C PRO A 64 -4.53 11.69 -4.68
N MET A 65 -5.60 11.98 -3.94
CA MET A 65 -6.74 11.06 -3.81
C MET A 65 -7.32 10.58 -5.15
N ALA A 66 -7.36 11.46 -6.16
CA ALA A 66 -7.86 11.16 -7.49
C ALA A 66 -7.00 10.15 -8.27
N GLU A 67 -5.71 10.03 -7.95
CA GLU A 67 -4.76 9.18 -8.64
C GLU A 67 -4.51 7.84 -7.92
N ARG A 68 -5.08 7.66 -6.72
CA ARG A 68 -4.88 6.44 -5.94
C ARG A 68 -5.62 5.26 -6.58
N VAL A 69 -4.85 4.21 -6.83
CA VAL A 69 -5.41 2.91 -7.24
C VAL A 69 -6.14 2.29 -6.04
N ARG A 70 -7.41 1.93 -6.25
CA ARG A 70 -8.26 1.24 -5.27
C ARG A 70 -8.79 -0.07 -5.84
N LEU A 71 -9.06 -1.03 -4.97
CA LEU A 71 -9.68 -2.29 -5.35
C LEU A 71 -11.19 -2.13 -5.31
N VAL A 72 -11.86 -2.56 -6.36
CA VAL A 72 -13.33 -2.62 -6.40
C VAL A 72 -13.78 -3.83 -5.57
N LYS A 73 -14.92 -3.70 -4.89
CA LYS A 73 -15.57 -4.81 -4.18
C LYS A 73 -15.88 -5.97 -5.13
N SER A 74 -15.98 -7.17 -4.58
CA SER A 74 -16.43 -8.33 -5.36
C SER A 74 -17.85 -8.14 -5.88
N GLN A 75 -18.19 -8.82 -6.97
CA GLN A 75 -19.52 -8.73 -7.59
C GLN A 75 -20.66 -8.97 -6.58
N ASN A 76 -20.55 -10.03 -5.77
CA ASN A 76 -21.55 -10.33 -4.74
C ASN A 76 -21.72 -9.18 -3.73
N LYS A 77 -20.61 -8.56 -3.28
CA LYS A 77 -20.66 -7.42 -2.35
C LYS A 77 -21.26 -6.18 -2.99
N LEU A 78 -21.06 -5.98 -4.31
CA LEU A 78 -21.66 -4.86 -5.04
C LEU A 78 -23.16 -5.03 -5.22
N GLU A 79 -23.63 -6.26 -5.45
CA GLU A 79 -25.06 -6.59 -5.57
C GLU A 79 -25.82 -6.41 -4.26
N GLU A 80 -25.13 -6.53 -3.13
CA GLU A 80 -25.67 -6.26 -1.79
C GLU A 80 -25.71 -4.75 -1.43
N LEU A 81 -25.09 -3.88 -2.25
CA LEU A 81 -25.14 -2.44 -2.02
C LEU A 81 -26.48 -1.85 -2.48
N ASP A 82 -26.84 -0.75 -1.83
CA ASP A 82 -27.94 0.10 -2.28
C ASP A 82 -27.64 0.70 -3.66
N GLU A 83 -28.68 0.91 -4.48
CA GLU A 83 -28.53 1.39 -5.86
C GLU A 83 -27.82 2.75 -5.94
N ASP A 84 -27.98 3.60 -4.93
CA ASP A 84 -27.36 4.93 -4.85
C ASP A 84 -26.01 4.93 -4.11
N SER A 85 -25.49 3.77 -3.71
CA SER A 85 -24.23 3.69 -2.95
C SER A 85 -23.00 4.00 -3.79
N THR A 86 -22.22 5.01 -3.38
CA THR A 86 -20.94 5.36 -4.02
C THR A 86 -19.74 4.57 -3.47
N GLU A 87 -19.95 3.76 -2.43
CA GLU A 87 -18.90 3.00 -1.74
C GLU A 87 -18.57 1.69 -2.46
N ILE A 88 -18.11 1.78 -3.70
CA ILE A 88 -17.84 0.61 -4.56
C ILE A 88 -16.45 -0.02 -4.32
N PHE A 89 -15.60 0.61 -3.52
CA PHE A 89 -14.23 0.18 -3.27
C PHE A 89 -14.07 -0.59 -1.96
N GLU A 90 -13.15 -1.54 -1.92
CA GLU A 90 -12.71 -2.19 -0.68
C GLU A 90 -11.92 -1.20 0.17
N SER A 91 -12.14 -1.25 1.49
CA SER A 91 -11.37 -0.45 2.45
C SER A 91 -9.90 -0.87 2.43
N GLY A 92 -9.00 0.09 2.21
CA GLY A 92 -7.57 -0.11 2.22
C GLY A 92 -6.91 0.39 3.52
N LEU A 93 -5.58 0.46 3.48
CA LEU A 93 -4.76 0.93 4.60
C LEU A 93 -5.17 2.32 5.11
N ILE A 94 -5.44 3.24 4.19
CA ILE A 94 -5.76 4.65 4.50
C ILE A 94 -7.15 4.72 5.16
N GLU A 95 -8.12 3.99 4.64
CA GLU A 95 -9.48 3.92 5.18
C GLU A 95 -9.49 3.27 6.57
N HIS A 96 -8.69 2.22 6.77
CA HIS A 96 -8.51 1.61 8.09
C HIS A 96 -7.84 2.58 9.08
N TYR A 97 -6.84 3.35 8.62
CA TYR A 97 -6.20 4.38 9.44
C TYR A 97 -7.17 5.49 9.85
N ALA A 98 -7.97 6.00 8.90
CA ALA A 98 -9.00 7.00 9.16
C ALA A 98 -10.04 6.49 10.19
N ASN A 99 -10.37 5.20 10.14
CA ASN A 99 -11.32 4.55 11.05
C ASN A 99 -10.66 3.88 12.27
N ARG A 100 -9.42 4.24 12.60
CA ARG A 100 -8.72 3.65 13.75
C ARG A 100 -9.43 3.98 15.08
N PRO A 101 -9.34 3.09 16.09
CA PRO A 101 -9.91 3.34 17.42
C PRO A 101 -9.27 4.56 18.09
N ASP A 102 -9.98 5.16 19.05
CA ASP A 102 -9.52 6.38 19.74
C ASP A 102 -8.20 6.20 20.50
N SER A 103 -7.89 4.98 20.94
CA SER A 103 -6.61 4.63 21.55
C SER A 103 -5.41 4.86 20.62
N LEU A 104 -5.63 4.89 19.29
CA LEU A 104 -4.60 5.11 18.27
C LEU A 104 -4.71 6.50 17.63
N LYS A 105 -5.49 7.44 18.20
CA LYS A 105 -5.73 8.76 17.60
C LYS A 105 -4.45 9.55 17.31
N HIS A 106 -3.44 9.41 18.18
CA HIS A 106 -2.16 10.12 18.07
C HIS A 106 -1.12 9.42 17.17
N GLU A 107 -1.42 8.21 16.69
CA GLU A 107 -0.57 7.52 15.73
C GLU A 107 -0.71 8.19 14.35
N SER A 108 0.42 8.43 13.70
CA SER A 108 0.47 8.88 12.31
C SER A 108 0.19 7.73 11.34
N LEU A 109 -0.09 8.03 10.08
CA LEU A 109 -0.33 7.01 9.05
C LEU A 109 0.88 6.08 8.90
N ALA A 110 2.09 6.64 8.93
CA ALA A 110 3.33 5.89 8.80
C ALA A 110 3.53 4.91 9.98
N GLU A 111 3.33 5.36 11.21
CA GLU A 111 3.42 4.53 12.41
C GLU A 111 2.35 3.42 12.41
N PHE A 112 1.12 3.76 12.02
CA PHE A 112 0.04 2.80 11.92
C PHE A 112 0.34 1.71 10.88
N ALA A 113 0.78 2.11 9.67
CA ALA A 113 1.13 1.19 8.60
C ALA A 113 2.30 0.26 8.96
N ALA A 114 3.28 0.79 9.70
CA ALA A 114 4.43 0.02 10.17
C ALA A 114 4.03 -0.99 11.25
N ASN A 115 3.24 -0.56 12.23
CA ASN A 115 3.06 -1.29 13.48
C ASN A 115 1.78 -2.11 13.58
N PHE A 116 0.83 -1.94 12.66
CA PHE A 116 -0.47 -2.61 12.74
C PHE A 116 -0.79 -3.40 11.48
N THR A 117 -1.61 -4.43 11.64
CA THR A 117 -2.18 -5.19 10.54
C THR A 117 -3.69 -5.29 10.69
N TYR A 118 -4.38 -5.24 9.57
CA TYR A 118 -5.82 -5.46 9.49
C TYR A 118 -6.15 -6.96 9.56
N SER A 119 -7.28 -7.29 10.17
CA SER A 119 -7.90 -8.61 10.21
C SER A 119 -9.42 -8.47 10.16
N SER A 120 -10.09 -9.26 9.33
CA SER A 120 -11.55 -9.40 9.39
C SER A 120 -12.02 -10.22 10.60
N VAL A 121 -11.10 -10.97 11.22
CA VAL A 121 -11.39 -11.87 12.35
C VAL A 121 -11.01 -11.19 13.66
N HIS A 122 -11.94 -11.22 14.61
CA HIS A 122 -11.72 -10.74 15.96
C HIS A 122 -10.77 -11.67 16.73
N THR A 123 -9.80 -11.07 17.44
CA THR A 123 -8.95 -11.75 18.41
C THR A 123 -8.90 -10.97 19.72
N LYS A 124 -8.47 -11.62 20.81
CA LYS A 124 -8.37 -11.00 22.14
C LYS A 124 -7.53 -9.73 22.18
N THR A 125 -6.53 -9.61 21.31
CA THR A 125 -5.61 -8.47 21.22
C THR A 125 -5.98 -7.49 20.10
N SER A 126 -7.05 -7.77 19.36
CA SER A 126 -7.50 -6.94 18.24
C SER A 126 -8.39 -5.80 18.71
N LEU A 127 -8.18 -4.63 18.12
CA LEU A 127 -8.99 -3.43 18.36
C LEU A 127 -9.97 -3.24 17.20
N PRO A 128 -11.26 -3.02 17.45
CA PRO A 128 -12.24 -2.81 16.38
C PRO A 128 -12.02 -1.45 15.69
N LEU A 129 -12.24 -1.43 14.37
CA LEU A 129 -12.34 -0.20 13.59
C LEU A 129 -13.71 0.47 13.81
N LYS A 130 -13.74 1.80 13.75
CA LYS A 130 -14.94 2.61 14.04
C LYS A 130 -16.10 2.37 13.08
N ASN A 131 -15.80 2.05 11.83
CA ASN A 131 -16.77 1.75 10.77
C ASN A 131 -17.21 0.28 10.75
N ASN A 132 -16.86 -0.52 11.78
CA ASN A 132 -17.12 -1.95 11.84
C ASN A 132 -16.56 -2.76 10.66
N SER A 133 -15.57 -2.23 9.92
CA SER A 133 -15.00 -2.93 8.76
C SER A 133 -14.01 -4.04 9.14
N GLY A 134 -13.84 -4.33 10.42
CA GLY A 134 -12.93 -5.36 10.94
C GLY A 134 -12.12 -4.84 12.13
N TYR A 135 -10.92 -5.40 12.30
CA TYR A 135 -10.07 -5.18 13.46
C TYR A 135 -8.63 -4.90 13.06
N VAL A 136 -7.88 -4.28 13.97
CA VAL A 136 -6.44 -4.05 13.84
C VAL A 136 -5.69 -4.66 15.00
N THR A 137 -4.56 -5.28 14.72
CA THR A 137 -3.67 -5.86 15.73
C THR A 137 -2.29 -5.26 15.63
N ARG A 138 -1.66 -5.00 16.78
CA ARG A 138 -0.27 -4.56 16.84
C ARG A 138 0.64 -5.73 16.45
N ARG A 139 1.60 -5.45 15.57
CA ARG A 139 2.62 -6.40 15.13
C ARG A 139 3.73 -6.52 16.17
N SER A 140 4.39 -7.68 16.19
CA SER A 140 5.62 -7.88 16.97
C SER A 140 6.83 -7.18 16.34
N LYS A 141 6.86 -7.11 15.01
CA LYS A 141 7.88 -6.43 14.21
C LYS A 141 7.25 -5.43 13.26
N SER A 142 7.79 -4.22 13.25
CA SER A 142 7.35 -3.13 12.39
C SER A 142 7.69 -3.42 10.93
N ARG A 143 6.80 -3.03 10.02
CA ARG A 143 7.07 -3.10 8.58
C ARG A 143 7.97 -1.96 8.12
N VAL A 144 8.77 -2.23 7.11
CA VAL A 144 9.46 -1.20 6.32
C VAL A 144 8.42 -0.50 5.46
N ILE A 145 8.22 0.80 5.65
CA ILE A 145 7.25 1.57 4.86
C ILE A 145 7.88 2.02 3.54
N ARG A 146 7.12 1.98 2.45
CA ARG A 146 7.50 2.56 1.15
C ARG A 146 6.39 3.49 0.71
N TYR A 147 6.72 4.54 -0.02
CA TYR A 147 5.76 5.54 -0.49
C TYR A 147 6.32 6.22 -1.74
N ARG A 148 5.57 7.15 -2.34
CA ARG A 148 5.95 7.80 -3.60
C ARG A 148 7.27 8.59 -3.49
N ASN A 149 7.48 9.26 -2.36
CA ASN A 149 8.68 10.01 -2.01
C ASN A 149 8.95 11.15 -2.98
N TYR A 150 8.05 12.14 -2.99
CA TYR A 150 8.20 13.35 -3.80
C TYR A 150 9.47 14.10 -3.41
N HIS A 151 10.05 14.83 -4.36
CA HIS A 151 11.21 15.68 -4.12
C HIS A 151 10.79 17.14 -4.06
N TYR A 152 11.15 17.84 -2.98
CA TYR A 152 10.77 19.24 -2.79
C TYR A 152 11.19 20.14 -3.96
N GLU A 153 12.35 19.91 -4.56
CA GLU A 153 12.85 20.72 -5.68
C GLU A 153 12.03 20.55 -6.98
N ILE A 154 11.34 19.43 -7.14
CA ILE A 154 10.58 19.09 -8.35
C ILE A 154 9.10 19.37 -8.14
N ASP A 155 8.57 19.00 -6.97
CA ASP A 155 7.16 19.08 -6.62
C ASP A 155 7.00 19.43 -5.13
N PRO A 156 7.13 20.72 -4.77
CA PRO A 156 7.03 21.19 -3.39
C PRO A 156 5.66 20.87 -2.76
N GLU A 157 4.59 20.98 -3.54
CA GLU A 157 3.22 20.81 -3.07
C GLU A 157 2.97 19.37 -2.64
N ASN A 158 3.26 18.39 -3.51
CA ASN A 158 3.11 16.99 -3.14
C ASN A 158 4.14 16.54 -2.11
N TYR A 159 5.33 17.14 -2.08
CA TYR A 159 6.28 16.92 -1.00
C TYR A 159 5.67 17.29 0.35
N VAL A 160 5.13 18.49 0.47
CA VAL A 160 4.54 18.98 1.72
C VAL A 160 3.33 18.12 2.11
N ARG A 161 2.41 17.86 1.16
CA ARG A 161 1.22 17.02 1.37
C ARG A 161 1.58 15.62 1.85
N GLU A 162 2.53 14.97 1.18
CA GLU A 162 2.97 13.61 1.53
C GLU A 162 3.55 13.54 2.94
N ASN A 163 4.37 14.51 3.35
CA ASN A 163 4.94 14.52 4.70
C ASN A 163 3.87 14.78 5.77
N LEU A 164 2.90 15.68 5.53
CA LEU A 164 1.75 15.86 6.42
C LEU A 164 0.93 14.57 6.53
N MET A 165 0.58 13.97 5.39
CA MET A 165 -0.19 12.73 5.30
C MET A 165 0.48 11.58 6.04
N LEU A 166 1.81 11.47 5.98
CA LEU A 166 2.53 10.35 6.59
C LEU A 166 2.78 10.52 8.08
N PHE A 167 3.17 11.72 8.52
CA PHE A 167 3.79 11.92 9.84
C PHE A 167 2.95 12.76 10.81
N MET A 168 1.95 13.50 10.32
CA MET A 168 0.96 14.17 11.16
C MET A 168 -0.22 13.21 11.43
N PRO A 169 -0.71 13.09 12.68
CA PRO A 169 -1.94 12.35 12.95
C PRO A 169 -3.16 13.08 12.37
N TRP A 170 -3.95 12.40 11.54
CA TRP A 170 -5.18 12.93 10.95
C TRP A 170 -6.28 11.87 10.92
N THR A 171 -7.55 12.25 10.79
CA THR A 171 -8.70 11.33 10.70
C THR A 171 -9.44 11.49 9.36
N ASN A 172 -9.49 12.71 8.82
CA ASN A 172 -10.03 12.99 7.50
C ASN A 172 -9.02 13.81 6.71
N GLU A 173 -8.45 13.23 5.65
CA GLU A 173 -7.40 13.87 4.84
C GLU A 173 -7.84 15.23 4.27
N ILE A 174 -9.08 15.34 3.81
CA ILE A 174 -9.60 16.57 3.17
C ILE A 174 -9.72 17.71 4.18
N ASN A 175 -10.22 17.38 5.38
CA ASN A 175 -10.51 18.38 6.40
C ASN A 175 -9.25 18.72 7.23
N ASP A 176 -8.43 17.74 7.54
CA ASP A 176 -7.26 17.89 8.43
C ASP A 176 -5.99 18.30 7.66
N ILE A 177 -5.93 18.03 6.35
CA ILE A 177 -4.83 18.43 5.46
C ILE A 177 -5.42 19.22 4.27
N PRO A 178 -5.99 20.41 4.54
CA PRO A 178 -6.59 21.22 3.49
C PRO A 178 -5.52 21.75 2.52
N ASP A 179 -5.89 21.84 1.23
CA ASP A 179 -5.01 22.41 0.20
C ASP A 179 -4.67 23.87 0.51
N LYS A 180 -5.63 24.60 1.08
CA LYS A 180 -5.43 25.96 1.58
C LYS A 180 -4.72 25.88 2.93
N ASP A 181 -3.57 26.54 3.04
CA ASP A 181 -2.73 26.66 4.25
C ASP A 181 -1.80 25.45 4.55
N MET A 182 -1.63 24.54 3.59
CA MET A 182 -0.79 23.34 3.76
C MET A 182 0.66 23.68 4.16
N GLU A 183 1.25 24.74 3.59
CA GLU A 183 2.61 25.17 3.94
C GLU A 183 2.73 25.66 5.39
N GLN A 184 1.73 26.40 5.89
CA GLN A 184 1.72 26.88 7.27
C GLN A 184 1.54 25.71 8.25
N LEU A 185 0.66 24.76 7.89
CA LEU A 185 0.46 23.55 8.66
C LEU A 185 1.75 22.71 8.73
N PHE A 186 2.47 22.59 7.61
CA PHE A 186 3.76 21.92 7.56
C PHE A 186 4.82 22.64 8.39
N ALA A 187 4.91 23.97 8.30
CA ALA A 187 5.85 24.74 9.10
C ALA A 187 5.63 24.53 10.60
N SER A 188 4.37 24.55 11.06
CA SER A 188 4.01 24.34 12.48
C SER A 188 4.31 22.92 13.00
N HIS A 189 4.27 21.90 12.13
CA HIS A 189 4.54 20.50 12.49
C HIS A 189 5.92 20.00 12.05
N SER A 190 6.76 20.88 11.48
CA SER A 190 8.03 20.53 10.84
C SER A 190 8.98 19.73 11.74
N HIS A 191 9.07 20.09 13.02
CA HIS A 191 9.90 19.39 14.00
C HIS A 191 9.45 17.93 14.18
N THR A 192 8.18 17.71 14.52
CA THR A 192 7.61 16.37 14.74
C THR A 192 7.68 15.50 13.49
N ILE A 193 7.43 16.10 12.31
CA ILE A 193 7.56 15.41 11.03
C ILE A 193 8.99 14.92 10.83
N ASN A 194 9.99 15.78 11.03
CA ASN A 194 11.38 15.41 10.87
C ASN A 194 11.85 14.36 11.88
N GLU A 195 11.42 14.46 13.14
CA GLU A 195 11.73 13.44 14.16
C GLU A 195 11.18 12.06 13.77
N LYS A 196 9.89 11.98 13.40
CA LYS A 196 9.26 10.72 12.99
C LYS A 196 9.87 10.18 11.71
N LYS A 197 10.15 11.05 10.73
CA LYS A 197 10.81 10.67 9.48
C LYS A 197 12.19 10.10 9.73
N ASN A 198 13.00 10.72 10.59
CA ASN A 198 14.33 10.23 10.96
C ASN A 198 14.26 8.89 11.70
N TYR A 199 13.34 8.75 12.66
CA TYR A 199 13.13 7.49 13.39
C TYR A 199 12.76 6.34 12.43
N LEU A 200 11.82 6.59 11.52
CA LEU A 200 11.39 5.60 10.54
C LEU A 200 12.47 5.33 9.48
N MET A 201 13.22 6.33 9.02
CA MET A 201 14.36 6.13 8.12
C MET A 201 15.46 5.28 8.76
N HIS A 202 15.74 5.45 10.06
CA HIS A 202 16.71 4.61 10.76
C HIS A 202 16.28 3.14 10.79
N LEU A 203 14.97 2.87 10.94
CA LEU A 203 14.41 1.51 10.82
C LEU A 203 14.48 0.94 9.40
N MET A 204 14.59 1.80 8.38
CA MET A 204 14.70 1.40 6.97
C MET A 204 16.14 1.14 6.49
N MET A 205 17.17 1.64 7.20
CA MET A 205 18.60 1.49 6.83
C MET A 205 19.27 0.19 7.31
N ILE A 206 18.53 -0.76 7.90
CA ILE A 206 19.09 -2.04 8.40
C ILE A 206 19.03 -3.17 7.34
N ILE A 207 18.81 -2.85 6.06
CA ILE A 207 18.84 -3.82 4.93
C ILE A 207 20.00 -3.48 4.01
#